data_AF-A0A7D9I9H3-F1
#
_entry.id   AF-A0A7D9I9H3-F1
#
_cell.length_a   1.000
_cell.length_b   1.000
_cell.length_c   1.000
_cell.angle_alpha   90.00
_cell.angle_beta   90.00
_cell.angle_gamma   90.00
#
_symmetry.space_group_name_H-M   'P 1'
#
loop_
_entity.id
_entity.type
_entity.pdbx_description
1 polymer ?
#
loop_
_entity_poly.entity_id
_entity_poly.type
_entity_poly.pdbx_seq_one_letter_code
_entity_poly.pdbx_strand_id
1 'polypeptide(L)'
;MYNVICSKVGCTVHNVEKVFNGVAENIFEDGLINWGRIIALLGFSVKVSQYLEDKSDQIVDLTVCFIVDKTGLWIQSKGGWKNVIVHFNSSSSSRDIVGWFVRHTTTTVATISLGILVSCINNLIHK
;
A
#
# COMPACT_ATOMS: atom_id res chain seq x y z
N MET A 1 -17.75 2.80 -3.80
CA MET A 1 -16.52 2.02 -4.09
C MET A 1 -16.30 0.87 -3.09
N TYR A 2 -16.65 1.04 -1.81
CA TYR A 2 -16.48 0.06 -0.72
C TYR A 2 -17.42 -1.16 -0.78
N ASN A 3 -18.68 -0.97 -1.16
CA ASN A 3 -19.63 -2.07 -1.40
C ASN A 3 -19.11 -3.07 -2.44
N VAL A 4 -18.23 -2.64 -3.35
CA VAL A 4 -17.67 -3.49 -4.41
C VAL A 4 -16.69 -4.53 -3.85
N ILE A 5 -15.94 -4.21 -2.79
CA ILE A 5 -15.01 -5.19 -2.18
C ILE A 5 -15.83 -6.24 -1.42
N CYS A 6 -16.72 -5.80 -0.54
CA CYS A 6 -17.55 -6.72 0.24
C CYS A 6 -18.50 -7.54 -0.65
N SER A 7 -19.04 -6.96 -1.74
CA SER A 7 -19.85 -7.70 -2.70
C SER A 7 -19.05 -8.68 -3.55
N LYS A 8 -17.83 -8.33 -3.98
CA LYS A 8 -16.94 -9.26 -4.72
C LYS A 8 -16.50 -10.44 -3.87
N VAL A 9 -16.30 -10.23 -2.58
CA VAL A 9 -15.91 -11.30 -1.64
C VAL A 9 -17.13 -12.11 -1.19
N GLY A 10 -18.37 -11.66 -1.49
CA GLY A 10 -19.59 -12.36 -1.11
C GLY A 10 -19.81 -12.39 0.41
N CYS A 11 -19.35 -11.35 1.11
CA CYS A 11 -19.43 -11.27 2.57
C CYS A 11 -20.86 -10.94 3.01
N THR A 12 -21.41 -11.76 3.90
CA THR A 12 -22.77 -11.68 4.43
C THR A 12 -22.73 -11.93 5.94
N VAL A 13 -23.81 -11.57 6.64
CA VAL A 13 -23.95 -11.78 8.09
C VAL A 13 -23.74 -13.25 8.51
N HIS A 14 -24.07 -14.21 7.63
CA HIS A 14 -23.99 -15.64 7.93
C HIS A 14 -22.62 -16.27 7.67
N ASN A 15 -21.79 -15.66 6.82
CA ASN A 15 -20.50 -16.23 6.40
C ASN A 15 -19.30 -15.33 6.71
N VAL A 16 -19.51 -14.22 7.43
CA VAL A 16 -18.49 -13.21 7.71
C VAL A 16 -17.21 -13.79 8.32
N GLU A 17 -17.33 -14.72 9.27
CA GLU A 17 -16.18 -15.35 9.91
C GLU A 17 -15.35 -16.17 8.93
N LYS A 18 -16.01 -17.03 8.15
CA LYS A 18 -15.36 -17.87 7.15
C LYS A 18 -14.68 -17.02 6.07
N VAL A 19 -15.37 -15.98 5.62
CA VAL A 19 -14.87 -15.05 4.61
C VAL A 19 -13.66 -14.26 5.16
N PHE A 20 -13.78 -13.75 6.37
CA PHE A 20 -12.70 -13.00 7.02
C PHE A 20 -11.46 -13.86 7.18
N ASN A 21 -11.60 -15.05 7.75
CA ASN A 21 -10.48 -15.97 7.96
C ASN A 21 -9.82 -16.37 6.63
N GLY A 22 -10.61 -16.66 5.60
CA GLY A 22 -10.06 -16.99 4.28
C GLY A 22 -9.27 -15.83 3.65
N VAL A 23 -9.76 -14.59 3.77
CA VAL A 23 -9.00 -13.42 3.30
C VAL A 23 -7.74 -13.20 4.13
N ALA A 24 -7.83 -13.34 5.45
CA ALA A 24 -6.70 -13.16 6.36
C ALA A 24 -5.61 -14.21 6.09
N GLU A 25 -5.96 -15.48 5.94
CA GLU A 25 -5.04 -16.56 5.59
C GLU A 25 -4.35 -16.31 4.24
N ASN A 26 -5.12 -15.91 3.22
CA ASN A 26 -4.57 -15.61 1.89
C ASN A 26 -3.57 -14.45 1.90
N ILE A 27 -3.75 -13.43 2.75
CA ILE A 27 -2.80 -12.31 2.86
C ILE A 27 -1.41 -12.78 3.34
N PHE A 28 -1.36 -13.85 4.12
CA PHE A 28 -0.12 -14.38 4.72
C PHE A 28 0.23 -15.79 4.23
N GLU A 29 -0.35 -16.25 3.12
CA GLU A 29 -0.20 -17.62 2.60
C GLU A 29 1.28 -17.99 2.32
N ASP A 30 2.08 -17.04 1.86
CA ASP A 30 3.51 -17.23 1.59
C ASP A 30 4.40 -17.20 2.85
N GLY A 31 3.80 -17.05 4.04
CA GLY A 31 4.50 -16.97 5.31
C GLY A 31 5.25 -15.65 5.57
N LEU A 32 5.16 -14.67 4.67
CA LEU A 32 5.85 -13.39 4.81
C LEU A 32 5.01 -12.39 5.59
N ILE A 33 5.55 -11.90 6.71
CA ILE A 33 4.91 -10.86 7.53
C ILE A 33 5.63 -9.52 7.32
N ASN A 34 4.84 -8.48 7.03
CA ASN A 34 5.29 -7.10 6.95
C ASN A 34 4.18 -6.12 7.35
N TRP A 35 4.56 -4.88 7.66
CA TRP A 35 3.62 -3.85 8.09
C TRP A 35 2.54 -3.56 7.06
N GLY A 36 2.86 -3.55 5.76
CA GLY A 36 1.89 -3.31 4.69
C GLY A 36 0.73 -4.31 4.73
N ARG A 37 1.03 -5.60 4.94
CA ARG A 37 0.00 -6.66 5.04
C ARG A 37 -0.83 -6.60 6.31
N ILE A 38 -0.18 -6.33 7.44
CA ILE A 38 -0.87 -6.12 8.74
C ILE A 38 -1.86 -4.96 8.62
N ILE A 39 -1.41 -3.81 8.10
CA ILE A 39 -2.27 -2.63 7.91
C ILE A 39 -3.36 -2.90 6.85
N ALA A 40 -3.06 -3.67 5.79
CA ALA A 40 -4.07 -4.05 4.81
C ALA A 40 -5.20 -4.89 5.44
N LEU A 41 -4.88 -5.86 6.31
CA LEU A 41 -5.89 -6.65 7.03
C LEU A 41 -6.72 -5.79 7.99
N LEU A 42 -6.09 -4.87 8.75
CA LEU A 42 -6.79 -3.91 9.60
C LEU A 42 -7.71 -2.98 8.79
N GLY A 43 -7.25 -2.52 7.63
CA GLY A 43 -8.07 -1.72 6.72
C GLY A 43 -9.25 -2.51 6.17
N PHE A 44 -9.04 -3.79 5.82
CA PHE A 44 -10.10 -4.69 5.38
C PHE A 44 -11.14 -4.91 6.49
N SER A 45 -10.73 -5.21 7.73
CA SER A 45 -11.65 -5.45 8.83
C SER A 45 -12.55 -4.25 9.13
N VAL A 46 -11.99 -3.04 9.12
CA VAL A 46 -12.76 -1.79 9.26
C VAL A 46 -13.80 -1.64 8.14
N LYS A 47 -13.48 -2.10 6.92
CA LYS A 47 -14.44 -2.02 5.80
C LYS A 47 -15.54 -3.07 5.91
N VAL A 48 -15.22 -4.27 6.39
CA VAL A 48 -16.24 -5.30 6.62
C VAL A 48 -17.15 -4.91 7.79
N SER A 49 -16.61 -4.32 8.87
CA SER A 49 -17.43 -3.87 10.01
C SER A 49 -18.36 -2.72 9.64
N GLN A 50 -17.91 -1.80 8.79
CA GLN A 50 -18.77 -0.75 8.21
C GLN A 50 -19.85 -1.30 7.27
N TYR A 51 -19.61 -2.44 6.62
CA TYR A 51 -20.58 -3.05 5.71
C TYR A 51 -21.61 -3.93 6.44
N LEU A 52 -21.18 -4.58 7.53
CA LEU A 52 -22.00 -5.45 8.37
C LEU A 52 -22.04 -4.87 9.79
N GLU A 53 -22.76 -3.75 9.96
CA GLU A 53 -22.80 -3.02 11.23
C GLU A 53 -23.21 -3.92 12.41
N ASP A 54 -24.20 -4.80 12.22
CA ASP A 54 -24.66 -5.78 13.22
C ASP A 54 -23.61 -6.80 13.66
N LYS A 55 -22.50 -6.92 12.90
CA LYS A 55 -21.39 -7.84 13.14
C LYS A 55 -20.07 -7.15 13.44
N SER A 56 -20.10 -5.83 13.64
CA SER A 56 -18.95 -4.99 13.98
C SER A 56 -18.03 -5.63 15.03
N ASP A 57 -18.59 -5.98 16.18
CA ASP A 57 -17.82 -6.47 17.33
C ASP A 57 -17.17 -7.82 17.02
N GLN A 58 -17.93 -8.72 16.37
CA GLN A 58 -17.41 -10.02 15.91
C GLN A 58 -16.21 -9.84 14.96
N ILE A 59 -16.27 -8.87 14.05
CA ILE A 59 -15.19 -8.60 13.10
C ILE A 59 -13.96 -8.03 13.80
N VAL A 60 -14.16 -7.14 14.77
CA VAL A 60 -13.07 -6.60 15.60
C VAL A 60 -12.38 -7.73 16.36
N ASP A 61 -13.14 -8.61 17.02
CA ASP A 61 -12.59 -9.75 17.76
C ASP A 61 -11.81 -10.70 16.86
N LEU A 62 -12.38 -11.08 15.71
CA LEU A 62 -11.68 -11.92 14.72
C LEU A 62 -10.36 -11.29 14.26
N THR A 63 -10.37 -9.98 14.04
CA THR A 63 -9.18 -9.24 13.62
C THR A 63 -8.11 -9.24 14.69
N VAL A 64 -8.48 -8.93 15.93
CA VAL A 64 -7.54 -8.86 17.05
C VAL A 64 -6.93 -10.24 17.31
N CYS A 65 -7.76 -11.29 17.39
CA CYS A 65 -7.28 -12.67 17.55
C CYS A 65 -6.29 -13.05 16.46
N PHE A 66 -6.64 -12.82 15.18
CA PHE A 66 -5.75 -13.15 14.07
C PHE A 66 -4.42 -12.39 14.13
N ILE A 67 -4.47 -11.07 14.41
CA ILE A 67 -3.26 -10.24 14.49
C ILE A 67 -2.35 -10.69 15.63
N VAL A 68 -2.91 -10.94 16.81
CA VAL A 68 -2.15 -11.41 17.97
C VAL A 68 -1.51 -12.77 17.67
N ASP A 69 -2.29 -13.72 17.16
CA ASP A 69 -1.84 -15.10 16.97
C ASP A 69 -0.83 -15.24 15.82
N LYS A 70 -1.10 -14.60 14.66
CA LYS A 70 -0.24 -14.74 13.48
C LYS A 70 0.91 -13.76 13.42
N THR A 71 0.73 -12.54 13.92
CA THR A 71 1.68 -11.45 13.69
C THR A 71 2.30 -10.89 14.97
N GLY A 72 1.79 -11.26 16.15
CA GLY A 72 2.21 -10.71 17.44
C GLY A 72 3.71 -10.84 17.71
N LEU A 73 4.30 -12.02 17.50
CA LEU A 73 5.74 -12.24 17.68
C LEU A 73 6.57 -11.40 16.70
N TRP A 74 6.13 -11.32 15.44
CA TRP A 74 6.82 -10.49 14.45
C TRP A 74 6.76 -9.02 14.82
N ILE A 75 5.60 -8.50 15.22
CA ILE A 75 5.40 -7.12 15.67
C ILE A 75 6.34 -6.81 16.84
N GLN A 76 6.42 -7.71 17.81
CA GLN A 76 7.30 -7.54 18.96
C GLN A 76 8.78 -7.51 18.54
N SER A 77 9.20 -8.41 17.64
CA SER A 77 10.55 -8.42 17.07
C SER A 77 10.91 -7.14 16.30
N LYS A 78 9.91 -6.43 15.77
CA LYS A 78 10.07 -5.14 15.07
C LYS A 78 10.00 -3.93 16.00
N GLY A 79 10.03 -4.15 17.32
CA GLY A 79 9.98 -3.09 18.33
C GLY A 79 8.57 -2.61 18.66
N GLY A 80 7.55 -3.38 18.29
CA GLY A 80 6.14 -3.13 18.60
C GLY A 80 5.48 -2.09 17.69
N TRP A 81 4.23 -1.76 18.02
CA TRP A 81 3.38 -0.86 17.24
C TRP A 81 3.93 0.56 17.06
N LYS A 82 4.79 1.05 17.98
CA LYS A 82 5.44 2.37 17.86
C LYS A 82 6.28 2.52 16.58
N ASN A 83 6.79 1.42 16.03
CA ASN A 83 7.65 1.45 14.84
C ASN A 83 6.89 1.44 13.51
N VAL A 84 5.56 1.31 13.54
CA VAL A 84 4.73 1.41 12.34
C VAL A 84 4.90 2.77 11.68
N ILE A 85 4.78 3.84 12.46
CA ILE A 85 4.84 5.21 11.96
C ILE A 85 6.22 5.49 11.35
N VAL A 86 7.28 5.05 12.03
CA VAL A 86 8.66 5.18 11.54
C VAL A 86 8.85 4.46 10.20
N HIS A 87 8.30 3.26 10.06
CA HIS A 87 8.37 2.48 8.82
C HIS A 87 7.73 3.22 7.64
N PHE A 88 6.51 3.74 7.80
CA PHE A 88 5.82 4.45 6.71
C PHE A 88 6.40 5.84 6.42
N ASN A 89 6.93 6.54 7.43
CA ASN A 89 7.64 7.82 7.23
C ASN A 89 8.94 7.63 6.44
N SER A 90 9.72 6.59 6.77
CA SER A 90 10.98 6.27 6.06
C SER A 90 10.73 5.82 4.61
N SER A 91 9.61 5.13 4.38
CA SER A 91 9.21 4.71 3.02
C SER A 91 8.77 5.89 2.16
N SER A 92 8.24 6.94 2.78
CA SER A 92 7.76 8.14 2.09
C SER A 92 8.90 9.02 1.59
N SER A 93 10.01 9.13 2.33
CA SER A 93 11.19 9.90 1.89
C SER A 93 11.91 9.31 0.68
N SER A 94 11.79 7.99 0.46
CA SER A 94 12.38 7.33 -0.71
C SER A 94 11.66 7.71 -2.03
N ARG A 95 10.38 8.13 -1.97
CA ARG A 95 9.67 8.65 -3.15
C ARG A 95 10.17 10.03 -3.60
N ASP A 96 10.73 10.82 -2.69
CA ASP A 96 11.30 12.13 -3.01
C ASP A 96 12.54 12.00 -3.90
N ILE A 97 13.32 10.92 -3.76
CA ILE A 97 14.50 10.65 -4.58
C ILE A 97 14.08 10.37 -6.03
N VAL A 98 13.05 9.55 -6.25
CA VAL A 98 12.51 9.28 -7.60
C VAL A 98 11.92 10.55 -8.20
N GLY A 99 11.16 11.34 -7.42
CA GLY A 99 10.64 12.64 -7.85
C GLY A 99 11.75 13.64 -8.20
N TRP A 100 12.87 13.63 -7.46
CA TRP A 100 14.04 14.45 -7.74
C TRP A 100 14.72 14.04 -9.05
N PHE A 101 14.90 12.74 -9.30
CA PHE A 101 15.47 12.23 -10.57
C PHE A 101 14.58 12.57 -11.77
N VAL A 102 13.25 12.40 -11.64
CA VAL A 102 12.30 12.75 -12.71
C VAL A 102 12.33 14.26 -12.99
N ARG A 103 12.47 15.11 -11.97
CA ARG A 103 12.52 16.57 -12.14
C ARG A 103 13.84 17.09 -12.73
N HIS A 104 14.97 16.43 -12.45
CA HIS A 104 16.27 16.81 -13.02
C HIS A 104 16.47 16.29 -14.44
N THR A 105 15.89 15.13 -14.78
CA THR A 105 15.97 14.58 -16.13
C THR A 105 15.13 15.36 -17.14
N THR A 106 13.94 15.88 -16.77
CA THR A 106 13.13 16.70 -17.67
C THR A 106 13.79 18.03 -18.05
N THR A 107 14.55 18.63 -17.13
CA THR A 107 15.21 19.93 -17.37
C THR A 107 16.39 19.81 -18.34
N THR A 108 17.10 18.68 -18.34
CA THR A 108 18.30 18.48 -19.18
C THR A 108 17.98 18.13 -20.64
N VAL A 109 16.86 17.46 -20.90
CA VAL A 109 16.45 17.14 -22.28
C VAL A 109 16.06 18.41 -23.08
N ALA A 110 15.49 19.42 -22.41
CA ALA A 110 15.10 20.67 -23.06
C ALA A 110 16.30 21.47 -23.58
N THR A 111 17.43 21.48 -22.86
CA THR A 111 18.61 22.28 -23.25
C THR A 111 19.38 21.67 -24.42
N ILE A 112 19.51 20.34 -24.47
CA ILE A 112 20.21 19.64 -25.56
C ILE A 112 19.46 19.85 -26.90
N SER A 113 18.14 19.86 -26.86
CA SER A 113 17.29 20.02 -28.05
C SER A 113 17.45 21.39 -28.73
N LEU A 114 17.59 22.47 -27.94
CA LEU A 114 17.80 23.81 -28.47
C LEU A 114 19.20 24.00 -29.06
N GLY A 115 20.23 23.41 -28.45
CA GLY A 115 21.61 23.51 -28.96
C GLY A 115 21.79 22.83 -30.32
N ILE A 116 21.18 21.66 -30.51
CA ILE A 116 21.21 20.95 -31.80
C ILE A 116 20.49 21.77 -32.88
N LEU A 117 19.34 22.37 -32.56
CA LEU A 117 18.57 23.17 -33.50
C LEU A 117 19.33 24.43 -33.96
N VAL A 118 19.96 25.15 -33.02
CA VAL A 118 20.76 26.34 -33.32
C VAL A 118 21.99 25.99 -34.17
N SER A 119 22.63 24.85 -33.90
CA SER A 119 23.75 24.36 -34.70
C SER A 119 23.33 24.02 -36.14
N CYS A 120 22.17 23.38 -36.32
CA CYS A 120 21.61 23.09 -37.64
C CYS A 120 21.26 24.36 -38.43
N ILE A 121 20.70 25.38 -37.79
CA ILE A 121 20.38 26.66 -38.43
C ILE A 121 21.65 27.39 -38.88
N ASN A 122 22.67 27.47 -38.03
CA ASN A 122 23.94 28.12 -38.38
C ASN A 122 24.65 27.44 -39.56
N ASN A 123 24.57 26.11 -39.66
CA ASN A 123 25.20 25.36 -40.73
C ASN A 123 24.47 25.51 -42.09
N LEU A 124 23.20 25.93 -42.08
CA LEU A 124 22.42 26.23 -43.29
C LEU A 124 22.63 27.66 -43.79
N ILE A 125 23.04 28.59 -42.92
CA ILE A 125 23.29 29.99 -43.28
C ILE A 125 24.67 30.18 -43.94
N HIS A 126 25.64 29.32 -43.62
CA HIS A 126 27.02 29.41 -44.12
C HIS A 126 27.34 28.52 -45.33
N LYS A 127 26.32 27.99 -46.01
CA LYS A 127 26.46 27.18 -47.23
C LYS A 127 25.81 27.89 -48.41
#